data_AF-A0A397VFI7-F1
#
_entry.id   AF-A0A397VFI7-F1
#
_cell.length_a   1.000
_cell.length_b   1.000
_cell.length_c   1.000
_cell.angle_alpha   90.00
_cell.angle_beta   90.00
_cell.angle_gamma   90.00
#
_symmetry.space_group_name_H-M   'P 1'
#
loop_
_entity.id
_entity.type
_entity.pdbx_description
1 polymer ?
#
loop_
_entity_poly.entity_id
_entity_poly.type
_entity_poly.pdbx_seq_one_letter_code
_entity_poly.pdbx_strand_id
1 'polypeptide(L)'
;WQPIGGSYGQVSINRGNNVWGINSGQIWQYRSGNWFQIYQALAVSIGVGTDGTVWFVNRNDKIFARVNDTWVKVDGALVQISVGDKNHVWGVSRQNEIFYRTNGDINGTWVRVAGALKQVSVAADGTVWGVNNNGAIFRWNGALWELIPGNLTQIDVSCASYIIGTSSSYDIYQYRRRSWFKYDDGSLAYVSISVDGIIWGVDANGHIY
;
A
#
# COMPACT_ATOMS: atom_id res chain seq x y z
N TRP A 1 3.01 -18.51 7.18
CA TRP A 1 2.47 -17.45 8.06
C TRP A 1 2.93 -17.68 9.50
N GLN A 2 3.65 -16.75 10.11
CA GLN A 2 4.05 -16.84 11.53
C GLN A 2 3.47 -15.64 12.28
N PRO A 3 2.70 -15.82 13.36
CA PRO A 3 2.07 -14.70 14.05
C PRO A 3 3.13 -13.78 14.68
N ILE A 4 3.08 -12.50 14.34
CA ILE A 4 3.93 -11.46 14.91
C ILE A 4 3.00 -10.54 15.71
N GLY A 5 3.11 -10.55 17.04
CA GLY A 5 2.10 -9.95 17.93
C GLY A 5 1.62 -8.54 17.55
N GLY A 6 0.32 -8.32 17.72
CA GLY A 6 -0.39 -7.03 17.60
C GLY A 6 -1.63 -7.11 16.69
N SER A 7 -2.48 -6.06 16.73
CA SER A 7 -3.70 -5.94 15.92
C SER A 7 -3.57 -4.78 14.93
N TYR A 8 -3.60 -5.00 13.61
CA TYR A 8 -3.31 -3.94 12.64
C TYR A 8 -4.43 -3.81 11.60
N GLY A 9 -4.66 -2.58 11.14
CA GLY A 9 -5.59 -2.31 10.03
C GLY A 9 -4.92 -2.35 8.66
N GLN A 10 -3.59 -2.17 8.63
CA GLN A 10 -2.75 -2.22 7.42
C GLN A 10 -1.29 -2.44 7.81
N VAL A 11 -0.56 -3.21 7.01
CA VAL A 11 0.91 -3.34 7.05
C VAL A 11 1.47 -3.03 5.67
N SER A 12 2.57 -2.29 5.59
CA SER A 12 3.33 -2.05 4.35
C SER A 12 4.77 -2.46 4.58
N ILE A 13 5.28 -3.34 3.72
CA ILE A 13 6.67 -3.78 3.74
C ILE A 13 7.37 -3.34 2.46
N ASN A 14 8.66 -3.01 2.57
CA ASN A 14 9.54 -2.93 1.43
C ASN A 14 10.91 -3.61 1.69
N ARG A 15 11.94 -3.25 0.92
CA ARG A 15 13.29 -3.83 0.96
C ARG A 15 13.88 -3.85 2.38
N GLY A 16 14.58 -4.94 2.72
CA GLY A 16 15.35 -5.04 3.96
C GLY A 16 14.52 -5.11 5.24
N ASN A 17 13.28 -5.62 5.17
CA ASN A 17 12.32 -5.68 6.29
C ASN A 17 11.97 -4.31 6.88
N ASN A 18 11.99 -3.25 6.06
CA ASN A 18 11.41 -1.98 6.46
C ASN A 18 9.88 -2.09 6.46
N VAL A 19 9.33 -2.52 7.60
CA VAL A 19 7.90 -2.75 7.78
C VAL A 19 7.30 -1.66 8.66
N TRP A 20 6.23 -1.05 8.15
CA TRP A 20 5.42 -0.09 8.88
C TRP A 20 3.99 -0.60 8.96
N GLY A 21 3.32 -0.29 10.08
CA GLY A 21 1.96 -0.73 10.32
C GLY A 21 1.14 0.36 10.99
N ILE A 22 -0.18 0.26 10.81
CA ILE A 22 -1.16 1.08 11.52
C ILE A 22 -1.97 0.20 12.46
N ASN A 23 -2.00 0.56 13.74
CA ASN A 23 -2.88 -0.04 14.75
C ASN A 23 -3.70 1.07 15.41
N SER A 24 -5.04 1.00 15.31
CA SER A 24 -5.95 1.92 16.00
C SER A 24 -5.60 3.42 15.78
N GLY A 25 -5.09 3.76 14.60
CA GLY A 25 -4.67 5.12 14.25
C GLY A 25 -3.26 5.53 14.69
N GLN A 26 -2.53 4.66 15.38
CA GLN A 26 -1.11 4.81 15.70
C GLN A 26 -0.25 4.23 14.58
N ILE A 27 0.90 4.85 14.35
CA ILE A 27 1.91 4.41 13.39
C ILE A 27 3.00 3.68 14.15
N TRP A 28 3.31 2.48 13.70
CA TRP A 28 4.33 1.60 14.26
C TRP A 28 5.35 1.21 13.20
N GLN A 29 6.60 1.00 13.63
CA GLN A 29 7.65 0.46 12.77
C GLN A 29 8.23 -0.81 13.40
N TYR A 30 8.40 -1.84 12.58
CA TYR A 30 9.06 -3.07 12.99
C TYR A 30 10.57 -2.93 12.83
N ARG A 31 11.32 -3.13 13.92
CA ARG A 31 12.79 -3.07 13.94
C ARG A 31 13.32 -4.16 14.85
N SER A 32 14.32 -4.90 14.39
CA SER A 32 15.04 -5.90 15.20
C SER A 32 14.10 -6.85 15.97
N GLY A 33 13.09 -7.39 15.29
CA GLY A 33 12.16 -8.34 15.89
C GLY A 33 10.97 -7.74 16.66
N ASN A 34 10.93 -6.41 16.84
CA ASN A 34 9.99 -5.74 17.73
C ASN A 34 9.26 -4.56 17.07
N TRP A 35 8.04 -4.29 17.52
CA TRP A 35 7.25 -3.13 17.11
C TRP A 35 7.52 -1.93 18.02
N PHE A 36 7.78 -0.77 17.42
CA PHE A 36 7.97 0.49 18.12
C PHE A 36 6.91 1.50 17.67
N GLN A 37 6.18 2.09 18.61
CA GLN A 37 5.24 3.17 18.31
C GLN A 37 6.02 4.42 17.94
N ILE A 38 5.76 4.96 16.76
CA ILE A 38 6.46 6.13 16.23
C ILE A 38 5.63 7.39 16.38
N TYR A 39 4.32 7.31 16.14
CA TYR A 39 3.48 8.49 16.05
C TYR A 39 2.00 8.17 16.27
N GLN A 40 1.26 9.11 16.89
CA GLN A 40 -0.18 9.01 17.04
C GLN A 40 -0.84 10.07 16.15
N ALA A 41 -1.47 9.64 15.06
CA ALA A 41 -1.94 10.56 14.01
C ALA A 41 -3.35 10.27 13.49
N LEU A 42 -4.04 9.29 14.09
CA LEU A 42 -5.27 8.72 13.53
C LEU A 42 -5.04 8.24 12.08
N ALA A 43 -3.87 7.65 11.82
CA ALA A 43 -3.49 7.15 10.51
C ALA A 43 -4.49 6.09 10.02
N VAL A 44 -4.81 6.12 8.73
CA VAL A 44 -5.70 5.14 8.09
C VAL A 44 -5.02 4.45 6.91
N SER A 45 -4.00 5.08 6.31
CA SER A 45 -3.13 4.39 5.36
C SER A 45 -1.69 4.87 5.42
N ILE A 46 -0.75 3.95 5.20
CA ILE A 46 0.70 4.20 5.21
C ILE A 46 1.35 3.50 4.02
N GLY A 47 2.30 4.18 3.37
CA GLY A 47 3.10 3.64 2.28
C GLY A 47 4.60 3.84 2.54
N VAL A 48 5.39 2.84 2.17
CA VAL A 48 6.83 2.79 2.42
C VAL A 48 7.58 2.39 1.16
N GLY A 49 8.46 3.28 0.69
CA GLY A 49 9.31 3.05 -0.47
C GLY A 49 10.57 2.25 -0.18
N THR A 50 11.15 1.68 -1.24
CA THR A 50 12.42 0.94 -1.23
C THR A 50 13.60 1.78 -0.75
N ASP A 51 13.51 3.11 -0.91
CA ASP A 51 14.51 4.10 -0.51
C ASP A 51 14.29 4.66 0.91
N GLY A 52 13.32 4.11 1.64
CA GLY A 52 12.97 4.54 2.99
C GLY A 52 12.01 5.74 3.04
N THR A 53 11.52 6.21 1.89
CA THR A 53 10.46 7.24 1.84
C THR A 53 9.20 6.71 2.51
N VAL A 54 8.60 7.49 3.44
CA VAL A 54 7.38 7.09 4.15
C VAL A 54 6.35 8.21 4.08
N TRP A 55 5.13 7.83 3.70
CA TRP A 55 3.97 8.72 3.70
C TRP A 55 2.81 8.05 4.42
N PHE A 56 1.96 8.84 5.07
CA PHE A 56 0.69 8.36 5.59
C PHE A 56 -0.42 9.37 5.35
N VAL A 57 -1.65 8.88 5.42
CA VAL A 57 -2.87 9.68 5.44
C VAL A 57 -3.67 9.35 6.70
N ASN A 58 -4.38 10.33 7.25
CA ASN A 58 -5.18 10.14 8.45
C ASN A 58 -6.69 10.14 8.17
N ARG A 59 -7.47 9.87 9.22
CA ARG A 59 -8.95 9.79 9.15
C ARG A 59 -9.63 11.09 8.67
N ASN A 60 -8.92 12.22 8.70
CA ASN A 60 -9.41 13.52 8.21
C ASN A 60 -8.89 13.82 6.78
N ASP A 61 -8.46 12.79 6.05
CA ASP A 61 -7.93 12.83 4.69
C ASP A 61 -6.63 13.65 4.53
N LYS A 62 -6.00 14.07 5.64
CA LYS A 62 -4.76 14.85 5.61
C LYS A 62 -3.58 13.94 5.29
N ILE A 63 -2.67 14.45 4.46
CA ILE A 63 -1.49 13.75 3.96
C ILE A 63 -0.25 14.23 4.71
N PHE A 64 0.63 13.30 5.05
CA PHE A 64 1.90 13.59 5.72
C PHE A 64 3.03 12.79 5.11
N ALA A 65 4.18 13.43 4.91
CA ALA A 65 5.42 12.80 4.48
C ALA A 65 6.46 12.85 5.61
N ARG A 66 7.30 11.82 5.70
CA ARG A 66 8.40 11.78 6.67
C ARG A 66 9.63 12.49 6.11
N VAL A 67 10.07 13.56 6.76
CA VAL A 67 11.23 14.38 6.37
C VAL A 67 12.11 14.60 7.60
N ASN A 68 13.38 14.19 7.53
CA ASN A 68 14.34 14.31 8.64
C ASN A 68 13.76 13.83 9.99
N ASP A 69 13.16 12.63 9.99
CA ASP A 69 12.47 12.03 11.14
C ASP A 69 11.24 12.78 11.70
N THR A 70 10.79 13.82 11.02
CA THR A 70 9.57 14.57 11.36
C THR A 70 8.46 14.37 10.33
N TRP A 71 7.20 14.51 10.76
CA TRP A 71 6.05 14.43 9.87
C TRP A 71 5.66 15.82 9.38
N VAL A 72 5.79 16.04 8.08
CA VAL A 72 5.43 17.29 7.41
C VAL A 72 4.10 17.09 6.70
N LYS A 73 3.15 17.99 6.97
CA LYS A 73 1.86 17.98 6.27
C LYS A 73 2.09 18.37 4.80
N VAL A 74 1.47 17.62 3.90
CA VAL A 74 1.45 17.90 2.45
C VAL A 74 0.03 18.26 2.05
N ASP A 75 -0.11 19.23 1.14
CA ASP A 75 -1.42 19.64 0.64
C ASP A 75 -2.10 18.54 -0.19
N GLY A 76 -3.43 18.58 -0.20
CA GLY A 76 -4.29 17.57 -0.81
C GLY A 76 -5.14 16.81 0.21
N ALA A 77 -5.99 15.92 -0.30
CA ALA A 77 -6.86 15.08 0.50
C ALA A 77 -6.92 13.66 -0.09
N LEU A 78 -6.45 12.66 0.67
CA LEU A 78 -6.40 11.26 0.26
C LEU A 78 -6.88 10.34 1.40
N VAL A 79 -7.46 9.20 1.03
CA VAL A 79 -7.86 8.15 1.99
C VAL A 79 -6.94 6.94 1.94
N GLN A 80 -6.16 6.79 0.87
CA GLN A 80 -5.14 5.75 0.73
C GLN A 80 -3.92 6.30 -0.02
N ILE A 81 -2.73 5.83 0.36
CA ILE A 81 -1.45 6.22 -0.24
C ILE A 81 -0.55 4.99 -0.43
N SER A 82 0.25 4.99 -1.50
CA SER A 82 1.26 3.99 -1.81
C SER A 82 2.54 4.69 -2.27
N VAL A 83 3.68 4.13 -1.87
CA VAL A 83 5.00 4.70 -2.09
C VAL A 83 5.93 3.59 -2.57
N GLY A 84 6.42 3.71 -3.80
CA GLY A 84 7.46 2.82 -4.33
C GLY A 84 8.86 3.32 -3.98
N ASP A 85 9.07 4.63 -4.12
CA ASP A 85 10.25 5.41 -3.74
C ASP A 85 9.89 6.92 -3.71
N LYS A 86 10.87 7.79 -3.53
CA LYS A 86 10.69 9.26 -3.56
C LYS A 86 10.20 9.85 -4.87
N ASN A 87 10.18 9.11 -5.98
CA ASN A 87 9.69 9.58 -7.28
C ASN A 87 8.34 8.94 -7.63
N HIS A 88 7.93 7.91 -6.89
CA HIS A 88 6.76 7.10 -7.17
C HIS A 88 5.82 7.08 -5.96
N VAL A 89 5.02 8.15 -5.84
CA VAL A 89 3.99 8.30 -4.80
C VAL A 89 2.63 8.44 -5.46
N TRP A 90 1.71 7.54 -5.14
CA TRP A 90 0.36 7.48 -5.67
C TRP A 90 -0.66 7.38 -4.54
N GLY A 91 -1.88 7.81 -4.79
CA GLY A 91 -2.96 7.62 -3.82
C GLY A 91 -4.33 7.86 -4.43
N VAL A 92 -5.36 7.60 -3.62
CA VAL A 92 -6.75 7.84 -4.00
C VAL A 92 -7.49 8.70 -2.99
N SER A 93 -8.40 9.54 -3.47
CA SER A 93 -9.29 10.35 -2.63
C SER A 93 -10.52 9.58 -2.18
N ARG A 94 -11.29 10.17 -1.26
CA ARG A 94 -12.56 9.63 -0.79
C ARG A 94 -13.59 9.46 -1.91
N GLN A 95 -13.45 10.23 -2.99
CA GLN A 95 -14.28 10.15 -4.19
C GLN A 95 -13.79 9.10 -5.20
N ASN A 96 -12.79 8.28 -4.83
CA ASN A 96 -12.11 7.30 -5.68
C ASN A 96 -11.30 7.92 -6.82
N GLU A 97 -10.99 9.22 -6.75
CA GLU A 97 -10.13 9.85 -7.75
C GLU A 97 -8.68 9.47 -7.51
N ILE A 98 -7.92 9.30 -8.59
CA ILE A 98 -6.55 8.78 -8.54
C ILE A 98 -5.57 9.92 -8.76
N PHE A 99 -4.51 9.96 -7.95
CA PHE A 99 -3.47 10.97 -8.07
C PHE A 99 -2.08 10.35 -8.00
N TYR A 100 -1.15 10.91 -8.76
CA TYR A 100 0.28 10.74 -8.51
C TYR A 100 0.91 12.08 -8.11
N ARG A 101 2.02 12.02 -7.38
CA ARG A 101 2.78 13.19 -6.96
C ARG A 101 3.93 13.46 -7.93
N THR A 102 4.01 14.65 -8.51
CA THR A 102 5.20 15.07 -9.28
C THR A 102 6.41 15.19 -8.35
N ASN A 103 7.60 14.79 -8.80
CA ASN A 103 8.85 14.78 -8.01
C ASN A 103 8.79 13.97 -6.69
N GLY A 104 7.68 13.26 -6.42
CA GLY A 104 7.39 12.37 -5.30
C GLY A 104 7.78 12.83 -3.87
N ASP A 105 8.08 14.11 -3.68
CA ASP A 105 8.44 14.72 -2.40
C ASP A 105 7.41 15.76 -1.91
N ILE A 106 7.74 16.46 -0.83
CA ILE A 106 6.88 17.49 -0.24
C ILE A 106 6.70 18.71 -1.16
N ASN A 107 7.59 18.96 -2.12
CA ASN A 107 7.57 20.10 -3.03
C ASN A 107 6.83 19.82 -4.34
N GLY A 108 6.43 18.56 -4.57
CA GLY A 108 5.62 18.16 -5.72
C GLY A 108 4.25 18.83 -5.84
N THR A 109 3.50 18.39 -6.83
CA THR A 109 2.08 18.66 -7.02
C THR A 109 1.33 17.36 -7.27
N TRP A 110 0.08 17.29 -6.81
CA TRP A 110 -0.78 16.14 -7.13
C TRP A 110 -1.36 16.32 -8.53
N VAL A 111 -1.18 15.31 -9.38
CA VAL A 111 -1.73 15.26 -10.73
C VAL A 111 -2.78 14.17 -10.78
N ARG A 112 -3.99 14.56 -11.18
CA ARG A 112 -5.11 13.63 -11.32
C ARG A 112 -4.91 12.72 -12.53
N VAL A 113 -5.13 11.44 -12.33
CA VAL A 113 -5.13 10.40 -13.38
C VAL A 113 -6.57 10.00 -13.65
N ALA A 114 -6.95 9.89 -14.92
CA ALA A 114 -8.30 9.48 -15.29
C ALA A 114 -8.59 8.04 -14.80
N GLY A 115 -9.81 7.80 -14.33
CA GLY A 115 -10.25 6.52 -13.76
C GLY A 115 -10.83 6.68 -12.35
N ALA A 116 -11.24 5.56 -11.76
CA ALA A 116 -11.74 5.52 -10.39
C ALA A 116 -11.29 4.24 -9.68
N LEU A 117 -10.54 4.37 -8.60
CA LEU A 117 -10.02 3.26 -7.78
C LEU A 117 -10.27 3.53 -6.31
N LYS A 118 -10.49 2.46 -5.54
CA LYS A 118 -10.53 2.54 -4.07
C LYS A 118 -9.16 2.33 -3.43
N GLN A 119 -8.22 1.77 -4.20
CA GLN A 119 -6.85 1.54 -3.78
C GLN A 119 -5.94 1.48 -5.01
N VAL A 120 -4.76 2.08 -4.88
CA VAL A 120 -3.66 2.02 -5.85
C VAL A 120 -2.36 1.60 -5.15
N SER A 121 -1.54 0.80 -5.82
CA SER A 121 -0.20 0.41 -5.37
C SER A 121 0.82 0.71 -6.46
N VAL A 122 1.97 1.27 -6.07
CA VAL A 122 3.06 1.67 -6.96
C VAL A 122 4.39 1.13 -6.44
N ALA A 123 5.21 0.62 -7.35
CA ALA A 123 6.58 0.17 -7.10
C ALA A 123 7.63 1.19 -7.57
N ALA A 124 8.86 1.03 -7.09
CA ALA A 124 10.00 1.88 -7.46
C ALA A 124 10.39 1.76 -8.95
N ASP A 125 10.02 0.65 -9.61
CA ASP A 125 10.22 0.47 -11.06
C ASP A 125 9.11 1.13 -11.90
N GLY A 126 8.20 1.86 -11.27
CA GLY A 126 7.06 2.51 -11.92
C GLY A 126 5.88 1.59 -12.21
N THR A 127 5.93 0.32 -11.81
CA THR A 127 4.78 -0.59 -11.93
C THR A 127 3.64 -0.10 -11.05
N VAL A 128 2.46 0.11 -11.62
CA VAL A 128 1.28 0.60 -10.90
C VAL A 128 0.07 -0.31 -11.17
N TRP A 129 -0.59 -0.72 -10.10
CA TRP A 129 -1.83 -1.48 -10.13
C TRP A 129 -2.86 -0.90 -9.17
N GLY A 130 -4.12 -1.25 -9.37
CA GLY A 130 -5.18 -0.83 -8.46
C GLY A 130 -6.42 -1.67 -8.55
N VAL A 131 -7.30 -1.49 -7.57
CA VAL A 131 -8.62 -2.11 -7.52
C VAL A 131 -9.69 -1.05 -7.29
N ASN A 132 -10.88 -1.25 -7.87
CA ASN A 132 -12.03 -0.38 -7.66
C ASN A 132 -13.04 -0.97 -6.65
N ASN A 133 -14.13 -0.25 -6.38
CA ASN A 133 -15.16 -0.68 -5.43
C ASN A 133 -15.87 -1.99 -5.79
N ASN A 134 -15.91 -2.34 -7.08
CA ASN A 134 -16.50 -3.59 -7.57
C ASN A 134 -15.50 -4.77 -7.54
N GLY A 135 -14.28 -4.53 -7.07
CA GLY A 135 -13.19 -5.50 -7.05
C GLY A 135 -12.53 -5.73 -8.41
N ALA A 136 -12.86 -4.93 -9.44
CA ALA A 136 -12.18 -5.00 -10.72
C ALA A 136 -10.73 -4.51 -10.58
N ILE A 137 -9.82 -5.21 -11.26
CA ILE A 137 -8.38 -5.04 -11.13
C ILE A 137 -7.84 -4.32 -12.36
N PHE A 138 -6.99 -3.32 -12.16
CA PHE A 138 -6.43 -2.53 -13.23
C PHE A 138 -4.91 -2.45 -13.13
N ARG A 139 -4.24 -2.47 -14.28
CA ARG A 139 -2.82 -2.19 -14.43
C ARG A 139 -2.64 -0.91 -15.23
N TRP A 140 -1.79 0.00 -14.75
CA TRP A 140 -1.41 1.18 -15.50
C TRP A 140 -0.35 0.81 -16.55
N ASN A 141 -0.53 1.23 -17.80
CA ASN A 141 0.44 0.99 -18.87
C ASN A 141 1.30 2.21 -19.24
N GLY A 142 1.22 3.28 -18.45
CA GLY A 142 1.86 4.56 -18.74
C GLY A 142 0.93 5.62 -19.34
N ALA A 143 -0.22 5.21 -19.88
CA ALA A 143 -1.18 6.12 -20.52
C ALA A 143 -2.64 5.88 -20.09
N LEU A 144 -3.04 4.62 -19.87
CA LEU A 144 -4.39 4.23 -19.50
C LEU A 144 -4.40 3.02 -18.57
N TRP A 145 -5.54 2.80 -17.93
CA TRP A 145 -5.81 1.63 -17.10
C TRP A 145 -6.28 0.46 -17.95
N GLU A 146 -5.55 -0.64 -17.89
CA GLU A 146 -5.90 -1.91 -18.52
C GLU A 146 -6.63 -2.80 -17.51
N LEU A 147 -7.82 -3.30 -17.88
CA LEU A 147 -8.57 -4.24 -17.06
C LEU A 147 -7.86 -5.61 -17.07
N ILE A 148 -7.60 -6.14 -15.88
CA ILE A 148 -7.02 -7.47 -15.69
C ILE A 148 -8.09 -8.40 -15.12
N PRO A 149 -8.35 -9.57 -15.76
CA PRO A 149 -9.35 -10.52 -15.26
C PRO A 149 -9.07 -10.97 -13.82
N GLY A 150 -10.13 -11.03 -13.02
CA GLY A 150 -10.07 -11.40 -11.61
C GLY A 150 -10.95 -10.48 -10.76
N ASN A 151 -11.01 -10.78 -9.46
CA ASN A 151 -11.68 -9.93 -8.48
C ASN A 151 -10.87 -9.90 -7.18
N LEU A 152 -10.46 -8.71 -6.76
CA LEU A 152 -9.67 -8.50 -5.54
C LEU A 152 -10.23 -7.35 -4.71
N THR A 153 -10.13 -7.47 -3.39
CA THR A 153 -10.47 -6.42 -2.43
C THR A 153 -9.31 -5.47 -2.15
N GLN A 154 -8.08 -5.97 -2.24
CA GLN A 154 -6.83 -5.26 -1.93
C GLN A 154 -5.72 -5.72 -2.90
N ILE A 155 -4.78 -4.84 -3.23
CA ILE A 155 -3.64 -5.15 -4.10
C ILE A 155 -2.36 -4.43 -3.66
N ASP A 156 -1.23 -5.12 -3.70
CA ASP A 156 0.09 -4.57 -3.42
C ASP A 156 1.12 -4.98 -4.49
N VAL A 157 2.05 -4.06 -4.79
CA VAL A 157 3.07 -4.22 -5.83
C VAL A 157 4.39 -3.70 -5.31
N SER A 158 5.43 -4.54 -5.37
CA SER A 158 6.81 -4.12 -5.05
C SER A 158 7.71 -4.02 -6.27
N CYS A 159 7.38 -4.74 -7.35
CA CYS A 159 7.97 -4.62 -8.67
C CYS A 159 7.10 -5.35 -9.71
N ALA A 160 7.48 -5.27 -10.98
CA ALA A 160 6.82 -5.96 -12.09
C ALA A 160 6.66 -7.48 -11.92
N SER A 161 7.44 -8.11 -11.05
CA SER A 161 7.39 -9.55 -10.75
C SER A 161 6.61 -9.91 -9.48
N TYR A 162 6.35 -8.93 -8.61
CA TYR A 162 5.75 -9.13 -7.30
C TYR A 162 4.50 -8.27 -7.15
N ILE A 163 3.38 -8.84 -7.61
CA ILE A 163 2.03 -8.31 -7.50
C ILE A 163 1.18 -9.30 -6.73
N ILE A 164 0.68 -8.90 -5.57
CA ILE A 164 -0.11 -9.74 -4.67
C ILE A 164 -1.42 -9.03 -4.33
N GLY A 165 -2.45 -9.78 -3.95
CA GLY A 165 -3.66 -9.19 -3.41
C GLY A 165 -4.55 -10.21 -2.72
N THR A 166 -5.60 -9.72 -2.08
CA THR A 166 -6.58 -10.55 -1.39
C THR A 166 -7.97 -10.38 -2.02
N SER A 167 -8.81 -11.40 -1.88
CA SER A 167 -10.22 -11.34 -2.28
C SER A 167 -11.15 -11.04 -1.09
N SER A 168 -12.45 -10.93 -1.37
CA SER A 168 -13.48 -10.78 -0.32
C SER A 168 -13.60 -12.00 0.60
N SER A 169 -13.12 -13.16 0.15
CA SER A 169 -13.07 -14.39 0.95
C SER A 169 -11.74 -14.53 1.70
N TYR A 170 -10.90 -13.49 1.72
CA TYR A 170 -9.57 -13.46 2.33
C TYR A 170 -8.54 -14.41 1.69
N ASP A 171 -8.88 -15.01 0.54
CA ASP A 171 -7.93 -15.76 -0.28
C ASP A 171 -6.82 -14.83 -0.80
N ILE A 172 -5.60 -15.33 -0.80
CA ILE A 172 -4.40 -14.61 -1.23
C ILE A 172 -4.01 -15.07 -2.64
N TYR A 173 -3.77 -14.12 -3.54
CA TYR A 173 -3.38 -14.39 -4.91
C TYR A 173 -2.11 -13.64 -5.29
N GLN A 174 -1.26 -14.26 -6.09
CA GLN A 174 -0.16 -13.59 -6.77
C GLN A 174 -0.32 -13.64 -8.28
N TYR A 175 -0.10 -12.52 -8.94
CA TYR A 175 -0.09 -12.44 -10.39
C TYR A 175 1.26 -12.89 -10.92
N ARG A 176 1.30 -13.97 -11.70
CA ARG A 176 2.50 -14.49 -12.35
C ARG A 176 2.12 -14.99 -13.75
N ARG A 177 3.00 -14.85 -14.74
CA ARG A 177 2.78 -15.42 -16.09
C ARG A 177 1.40 -15.10 -16.69
N ARG A 178 0.91 -13.88 -16.45
CA ARG A 178 -0.39 -13.36 -16.91
C ARG A 178 -1.64 -13.98 -16.26
N SER A 179 -1.49 -14.70 -15.15
CA SER A 179 -2.58 -15.34 -14.41
C SER A 179 -2.45 -15.15 -12.91
N TRP A 180 -3.57 -15.21 -12.19
CA TRP A 180 -3.60 -15.25 -10.74
C TRP A 180 -3.40 -16.67 -10.24
N PHE A 181 -2.46 -16.84 -9.31
CA PHE A 181 -2.19 -18.08 -8.60
C PHE A 181 -2.58 -17.89 -7.14
N LYS A 182 -3.51 -18.73 -6.66
CA LYS A 182 -3.95 -18.73 -5.27
C LYS A 182 -2.88 -19.41 -4.40
N TYR A 183 -2.61 -18.86 -3.21
CA TYR A 183 -1.88 -19.58 -2.17
C TYR A 183 -2.81 -20.57 -1.46
N ASP A 184 -2.33 -21.80 -1.26
CA ASP A 184 -3.12 -22.86 -0.63
C ASP A 184 -3.33 -22.65 0.87
N ASP A 185 -2.51 -21.78 1.50
CA ASP A 185 -2.52 -21.49 2.92
C ASP A 185 -2.63 -19.98 3.24
N GLY A 186 -3.25 -19.68 4.37
CA GLY A 186 -3.47 -18.31 4.84
C GLY A 186 -4.83 -17.73 4.45
N SER A 187 -5.30 -16.82 5.29
CA SER A 187 -6.55 -16.09 5.11
C SER A 187 -6.32 -14.68 5.61
N LEU A 188 -6.05 -13.76 4.69
CA LEU A 188 -5.61 -12.41 5.01
C LEU A 188 -6.55 -11.38 4.41
N ALA A 189 -6.91 -10.37 5.22
CA ALA A 189 -7.66 -9.20 4.78
C ALA A 189 -6.77 -8.22 4.02
N TYR A 190 -5.50 -8.13 4.39
CA TYR A 190 -4.52 -7.24 3.77
C TYR A 190 -3.19 -7.97 3.59
N VAL A 191 -2.53 -7.78 2.44
CA VAL A 191 -1.19 -8.30 2.17
C VAL A 191 -0.28 -7.22 1.62
N SER A 192 1.01 -7.36 1.90
CA SER A 192 2.07 -6.58 1.27
C SER A 192 3.27 -7.46 0.99
N ILE A 193 3.93 -7.23 -0.14
CA ILE A 193 5.06 -8.04 -0.61
C ILE A 193 6.30 -7.16 -0.76
N SER A 194 7.47 -7.64 -0.36
CA SER A 194 8.74 -6.93 -0.56
C SER A 194 9.32 -7.20 -1.95
N VAL A 195 10.31 -6.40 -2.37
CA VAL A 195 11.08 -6.65 -3.61
C VAL A 195 11.89 -7.95 -3.56
N ASP A 196 12.08 -8.52 -2.37
CA ASP A 196 12.78 -9.78 -2.13
C ASP A 196 11.80 -10.97 -2.03
N GLY A 197 10.50 -10.73 -2.25
CA GLY A 197 9.46 -11.76 -2.25
C GLY A 197 8.94 -12.16 -0.86
N ILE A 198 9.29 -11.43 0.20
CA ILE A 198 8.76 -11.65 1.55
C ILE A 198 7.36 -11.06 1.62
N ILE A 199 6.39 -11.83 2.12
CA ILE A 199 5.01 -11.38 2.25
C ILE A 199 4.68 -11.20 3.72
N TRP A 200 4.08 -10.06 4.03
CA TRP A 200 3.45 -9.78 5.32
C TRP A 200 1.96 -9.58 5.08
N GLY A 201 1.16 -9.85 6.10
CA GLY A 201 -0.23 -9.46 6.02
C GLY A 201 -0.97 -9.53 7.34
N VAL A 202 -2.24 -9.18 7.27
CA VAL A 202 -3.13 -9.07 8.41
C VAL A 202 -4.38 -9.89 8.14
N ASP A 203 -4.78 -10.74 9.08
CA ASP A 203 -6.05 -11.48 8.99
C ASP A 203 -7.28 -10.60 9.30
N ALA A 204 -8.47 -11.18 9.19
CA ALA A 204 -9.74 -10.50 9.48
C ALA A 204 -9.91 -10.11 10.96
N ASN A 205 -9.12 -10.70 11.87
CA ASN A 205 -9.12 -10.37 13.30
C ASN A 205 -8.04 -9.35 13.66
N GLY A 206 -7.22 -8.92 12.70
CA GLY A 206 -6.13 -7.98 12.89
C GLY A 206 -4.77 -8.60 13.21
N HIS A 207 -4.64 -9.92 13.31
CA HIS A 207 -3.35 -10.55 13.60
C HIS A 207 -2.39 -10.41 12.42
N ILE A 208 -1.11 -10.10 12.69
CA ILE A 208 -0.08 -10.02 11.65
C ILE A 208 0.61 -11.36 11.44
N TYR A 209 0.95 -11.65 10.19
CA TYR A 209 1.68 -12.83 9.76
C TYR A 209 2.82 -12.54 8.79
#